data_AF-A0A8S1JBK7-F1
#
_entry.id   AF-A0A8S1JBK7-F1
#
_cell.length_a   1.000
_cell.length_b   1.000
_cell.length_c   1.000
_cell.angle_alpha   90.00
_cell.angle_beta   90.00
_cell.angle_gamma   90.00
#
_symmetry.space_group_name_H-M   'P 1'
#
loop_
_entity.id
_entity.type
_entity.pdbx_description
1 polymer ?
#
loop_
_entity_poly.entity_id
_entity_poly.type
_entity_poly.pdbx_seq_one_letter_code
_entity_poly.pdbx_strand_id
1 'polypeptide(L)'
;IVFRPAHEVSLITFGTTGTSNSLHDELVAEGDDTQYRNITEIKPLQVPDVGYLSAVSGLAVSSGVSDFLDALVVGLDLLIKAVGSEPRRAKAAKKILLLSNFVTGVSLGGTGCVHRLFNKQICSLL
;
A
#
# COMPACT_ATOMS: atom_id res chain seq x y z
N ILE A 1 -7.68 -2.68 27.43
CA ILE A 1 -8.09 -3.29 26.14
C ILE A 1 -8.69 -2.16 25.31
N VAL A 2 -8.03 -1.79 24.21
CA VAL A 2 -8.44 -0.62 23.41
C VAL A 2 -9.82 -0.89 22.80
N PHE A 3 -10.71 0.06 23.07
CA PHE A 3 -12.13 0.08 22.77
C PHE A 3 -12.39 -0.01 21.26
N ARG A 4 -13.34 -0.86 20.86
CA ARG A 4 -13.91 -1.04 19.50
C ARG A 4 -13.54 0.09 18.51
N PRO A 5 -12.42 -0.04 17.78
CA PRO A 5 -12.04 0.99 16.83
C PRO A 5 -13.05 1.00 15.67
N ALA A 6 -13.66 2.16 15.43
CA ALA A 6 -14.52 2.37 14.26
C ALA A 6 -13.71 2.58 12.97
N HIS A 7 -12.38 2.68 13.10
CA HIS A 7 -11.47 2.92 12.00
C HIS A 7 -10.82 1.62 11.55
N GLU A 8 -10.68 1.49 10.24
CA GLU A 8 -9.94 0.41 9.60
C GLU A 8 -8.53 0.88 9.27
N VAL A 9 -7.56 -0.03 9.39
CA VAL A 9 -6.15 0.26 9.16
C VAL A 9 -5.53 -0.87 8.37
N SER A 10 -4.77 -0.53 7.33
CA SER A 10 -3.88 -1.45 6.61
C SER A 10 -2.44 -1.19 7.05
N LEU A 11 -1.61 -2.23 7.05
CA LEU A 11 -0.17 -2.13 7.36
C LEU A 11 0.64 -2.55 6.15
N ILE A 12 1.44 -1.62 5.64
CA ILE A 12 2.31 -1.82 4.49
C ILE A 12 3.73 -1.49 4.93
N THR A 13 4.69 -2.30 4.46
CA THR A 13 6.12 -2.11 4.72
C THR A 13 6.87 -2.06 3.40
N PHE A 14 7.87 -1.18 3.32
CA PHE A 14 8.74 -1.03 2.16
C PHE A 14 10.19 -1.22 2.58
N GLY A 15 11.05 -1.65 1.66
CA GLY A 15 12.41 -2.08 1.96
C GLY A 15 12.50 -3.51 2.52
N THR A 16 11.46 -4.32 2.29
CA THR A 16 11.45 -5.74 2.66
C THR A 16 12.27 -6.58 1.67
N THR A 17 12.82 -7.72 2.07
CA THR A 17 13.57 -8.61 1.15
C THR A 17 12.65 -9.27 0.11
N GLY A 18 11.40 -9.53 0.47
CA GLY A 18 10.36 -10.03 -0.42
C GLY A 18 9.46 -8.93 -0.98
N THR A 19 8.63 -9.31 -1.94
CA THR A 19 7.54 -8.48 -2.47
C THR A 19 6.24 -9.24 -2.25
N SER A 20 5.24 -8.57 -1.69
CA SER A 20 3.89 -9.11 -1.61
C SER A 20 2.91 -7.94 -1.65
N ASN A 21 2.54 -7.56 -2.87
CA ASN A 21 1.52 -6.55 -3.11
C ASN A 21 0.83 -6.84 -4.44
N SER A 22 -0.49 -6.64 -4.49
CA SER A 22 -1.31 -6.96 -5.66
C SER A 22 -0.93 -6.16 -6.91
N LEU A 23 -0.40 -4.94 -6.73
CA LEU A 23 -0.03 -4.07 -7.85
C LEU A 23 1.19 -4.61 -8.61
N HIS A 24 2.17 -5.16 -7.89
CA HIS A 24 3.30 -5.87 -8.47
C HIS A 24 2.84 -7.11 -9.22
N ASP A 25 1.95 -7.92 -8.61
CA ASP A 25 1.42 -9.14 -9.25
C ASP A 25 0.67 -8.82 -10.56
N GLU A 26 -0.07 -7.71 -10.59
CA GLU A 26 -0.77 -7.21 -11.79
C GLU A 26 0.22 -6.79 -12.89
N LEU A 27 1.30 -6.08 -12.55
CA LEU A 27 2.31 -5.68 -13.54
C LEU A 27 3.13 -6.85 -14.05
N VAL A 28 3.43 -7.83 -13.21
CA VAL A 28 4.09 -9.07 -13.63
C VAL A 28 3.22 -9.79 -14.68
N ALA A 29 1.90 -9.80 -14.49
CA ALA A 29 0.97 -10.35 -15.48
C ALA A 29 0.93 -9.54 -16.80
N GLU A 30 1.20 -8.24 -16.75
CA GLU A 30 1.36 -7.36 -17.93
C GLU A 30 2.77 -7.44 -18.55
N GLY A 31 3.70 -8.17 -17.94
CA GLY A 31 5.06 -8.41 -18.43
C GLY A 31 6.14 -7.50 -17.84
N ASP A 32 5.87 -6.78 -16.75
CA ASP A 32 6.83 -5.94 -16.04
C ASP A 32 7.00 -6.41 -14.58
N ASP A 33 8.13 -7.08 -14.31
CA ASP A 33 8.49 -7.58 -12.97
C ASP A 33 9.43 -6.62 -12.19
N THR A 34 9.66 -5.42 -12.72
CA THR A 34 10.68 -4.50 -12.20
C THR A 34 10.11 -3.45 -11.24
N GLN A 35 8.80 -3.17 -11.33
CA GLN A 35 8.14 -2.11 -10.56
C GLN A 35 7.54 -2.60 -9.24
N TYR A 36 7.42 -1.70 -8.27
CA TYR A 36 6.80 -1.94 -6.96
C TYR A 36 7.39 -3.12 -6.17
N ARG A 37 8.69 -3.36 -6.34
CA ARG A 37 9.42 -4.42 -5.64
C ARG A 37 9.74 -4.05 -4.20
N ASN A 38 10.00 -5.07 -3.39
CA ASN A 38 10.44 -4.92 -2.00
C ASN A 38 9.41 -4.23 -1.10
N ILE A 39 8.14 -4.24 -1.52
CA ILE A 39 6.98 -3.71 -0.81
C ILE A 39 6.05 -4.87 -0.46
N THR A 40 5.65 -4.93 0.81
CA THR A 40 4.85 -6.00 1.38
C THR A 40 3.66 -5.44 2.14
N GLU A 41 2.45 -5.88 1.78
CA GLU A 41 1.24 -5.71 2.57
C GLU A 41 1.22 -6.74 3.70
N ILE A 42 1.42 -6.28 4.93
CA ILE A 42 1.48 -7.14 6.12
C ILE A 42 0.08 -7.43 6.65
N LYS A 43 -0.81 -6.44 6.61
CA LYS A 43 -2.21 -6.58 7.00
C LYS A 43 -3.12 -5.83 6.02
N PRO A 44 -4.20 -6.45 5.56
CA PRO A 44 -5.18 -5.78 4.70
C PRO A 44 -5.94 -4.71 5.47
N LEU A 45 -6.68 -3.86 4.75
CA LEU A 45 -7.53 -2.83 5.35
C LEU A 45 -8.68 -3.48 6.14
N GLN A 46 -8.54 -3.50 7.46
CA GLN A 46 -9.52 -4.08 8.37
C GLN A 46 -9.49 -3.39 9.74
N VAL A 47 -10.49 -3.67 10.58
CA VAL A 47 -10.48 -3.23 11.98
C VAL A 47 -9.28 -3.86 12.69
N PRO A 48 -8.40 -3.07 13.33
CA PRO A 48 -7.19 -3.61 13.95
C PRO A 48 -7.54 -4.50 15.15
N ASP A 49 -6.90 -5.66 15.21
CA ASP A 49 -7.06 -6.67 16.25
C ASP A 49 -5.73 -6.90 17.00
N VAL A 50 -5.72 -7.87 17.92
CA VAL A 50 -4.48 -8.26 18.63
C VAL A 50 -3.43 -8.82 17.65
N GLY A 51 -3.86 -9.41 16.54
CA GLY A 51 -2.99 -9.87 15.47
C GLY A 51 -2.28 -8.71 14.76
N TYR A 52 -2.91 -7.54 14.64
CA TYR A 52 -2.30 -6.32 14.12
C TYR A 52 -1.18 -5.82 15.04
N LEU A 53 -1.42 -5.77 16.36
CA LEU A 53 -0.39 -5.40 17.33
C LEU A 53 0.79 -6.38 17.31
N SER A 54 0.51 -7.67 17.19
CA SER A 54 1.53 -8.71 17.07
C SER A 54 2.34 -8.53 15.78
N ALA A 55 1.70 -8.18 14.67
CA ALA A 55 2.38 -7.91 13.41
C ALA A 55 3.31 -6.70 13.51
N VAL A 56 2.88 -5.60 14.14
CA VAL A 56 3.71 -4.41 14.35
C VAL A 56 4.90 -4.70 15.25
N SER A 57 4.70 -5.42 16.35
CA SER A 57 5.78 -5.77 17.28
C SER A 57 6.77 -6.79 16.71
N GLY A 58 6.34 -7.62 15.76
CA GLY A 58 7.17 -8.61 15.07
C GLY A 58 7.90 -8.08 13.84
N LEU A 59 7.78 -6.79 13.50
CA LEU A 59 8.49 -6.22 12.36
C LEU A 59 10.00 -6.28 12.57
N ALA A 60 10.68 -7.00 11.69
CA ALA A 60 12.14 -7.09 11.67
C ALA A 60 12.74 -6.07 10.69
N VAL A 61 13.95 -5.60 11.00
CA VAL A 61 14.72 -4.79 10.07
C VAL A 61 15.10 -5.64 8.86
N SER A 62 14.91 -5.07 7.67
CA SER A 62 15.25 -5.69 6.40
C SER A 62 16.24 -4.81 5.64
N SER A 63 17.05 -5.42 4.79
CA SER A 63 18.04 -4.75 3.93
C SER A 63 17.58 -4.58 2.48
N GLY A 64 16.29 -4.76 2.21
CA GLY A 64 15.70 -4.52 0.90
C GLY A 64 15.73 -3.03 0.55
N VAL A 65 15.77 -2.72 -0.75
CA VAL A 65 15.77 -1.34 -1.25
C VAL A 65 14.45 -1.11 -1.99
N SER A 66 13.74 -0.06 -1.62
CA SER A 66 12.48 0.35 -2.25
C SER A 66 12.31 1.86 -2.11
N ASP A 67 11.60 2.48 -3.06
CA ASP A 67 11.25 3.90 -3.02
C ASP A 67 10.01 4.12 -2.15
N PHE A 68 10.01 5.20 -1.36
CA PHE A 68 8.84 5.60 -0.60
C PHE A 68 7.70 6.08 -1.50
N LEU A 69 7.98 6.60 -2.71
CA LEU A 69 6.94 6.95 -3.68
C LEU A 69 6.22 5.71 -4.21
N ASP A 70 6.96 4.64 -4.53
CA ASP A 70 6.38 3.36 -4.93
C ASP A 70 5.52 2.78 -3.81
N ALA A 71 6.00 2.83 -2.57
CA ALA A 71 5.23 2.42 -1.40
C ALA A 71 3.93 3.24 -1.24
N LEU A 72 3.98 4.55 -1.52
CA LEU A 72 2.80 5.41 -1.48
C LEU A 72 1.79 5.06 -2.58
N VAL A 73 2.27 4.77 -3.80
CA VAL A 73 1.42 4.34 -4.93
C VAL A 73 0.74 3.00 -4.62
N VAL A 74 1.49 2.02 -4.10
CA VAL A 74 0.92 0.74 -3.65
C VAL A 74 -0.13 0.96 -2.56
N GLY A 75 0.17 1.80 -1.57
CA GLY A 75 -0.80 2.11 -0.51
C GLY A 75 -2.06 2.82 -1.02
N LEU A 76 -1.92 3.68 -2.02
CA LEU A 76 -3.05 4.33 -2.68
C LEU A 76 -3.88 3.34 -3.49
N ASP A 77 -3.25 2.46 -4.27
CA ASP A 77 -3.93 1.41 -5.04
C ASP A 77 -4.76 0.48 -4.13
N LEU A 78 -4.16 -0.01 -3.04
CA LEU A 78 -4.85 -0.85 -2.05
C LEU A 78 -6.03 -0.11 -1.41
N LEU A 79 -5.86 1.18 -1.07
CA LEU A 79 -6.94 2.00 -0.53
C LEU A 79 -8.09 2.17 -1.54
N ILE A 80 -7.77 2.42 -2.81
CA ILE A 80 -8.81 2.60 -3.84
C ILE A 80 -9.54 1.29 -4.11
N LYS A 81 -8.83 0.16 -4.22
CA LYS A 81 -9.43 -1.17 -4.36
C LYS A 81 -10.37 -1.48 -3.19
N ALA A 82 -9.92 -1.21 -1.96
CA ALA A 82 -10.72 -1.43 -0.77
C ALA A 82 -11.96 -0.50 -0.68
N VAL A 83 -11.87 0.72 -1.18
CA VAL A 83 -13.02 1.64 -1.28
C VAL A 83 -13.99 1.21 -2.38
N GLY A 84 -13.49 0.74 -3.51
CA GLY A 84 -14.30 0.24 -4.63
C GLY A 84 -15.06 -1.04 -4.29
N SER A 85 -14.51 -1.89 -3.42
CA SER A 85 -15.16 -3.14 -3.00
C SER A 85 -16.31 -2.92 -2.01
N GLU A 86 -16.32 -1.83 -1.25
CA GLU A 86 -17.34 -1.56 -0.23
C GLU A 86 -17.82 -0.10 -0.26
N PRO A 87 -19.08 0.16 -0.67
CA PRO A 87 -19.63 1.52 -0.76
C PRO A 87 -19.63 2.30 0.56
N ARG A 88 -19.59 1.62 1.71
CA ARG A 88 -19.53 2.26 3.03
C ARG A 88 -18.18 2.96 3.24
N ARG A 89 -17.08 2.38 2.74
CA ARG A 89 -15.73 2.94 2.82
C ARG A 89 -15.57 4.20 1.97
N ALA A 90 -16.36 4.34 0.90
CA ALA A 90 -16.36 5.53 0.04
C ALA A 90 -16.76 6.82 0.79
N LYS A 91 -17.55 6.73 1.87
CA LYS A 91 -17.96 7.91 2.66
C LYS A 91 -17.07 8.21 3.87
N ALA A 92 -16.16 7.30 4.23
CA ALA A 92 -15.25 7.48 5.36
C ALA A 92 -14.14 8.50 5.04
N ALA A 93 -13.60 9.17 6.05
CA ALA A 93 -12.37 9.95 5.90
C ALA A 93 -11.19 9.00 5.64
N LYS A 94 -10.33 9.33 4.67
CA LYS A 94 -9.14 8.54 4.33
C LYS A 94 -7.88 9.30 4.71
N LYS A 95 -6.90 8.58 5.25
CA LYS A 95 -5.58 9.13 5.60
C LYS A 95 -4.53 8.08 5.33
N ILE A 96 -3.43 8.51 4.71
CA ILE A 96 -2.21 7.71 4.57
C ILE A 96 -1.15 8.31 5.50
N LEU A 97 -0.46 7.47 6.25
CA LEU A 97 0.65 7.85 7.11
C LEU A 97 1.92 7.16 6.60
N LEU A 98 2.90 7.96 6.19
CA LEU A 98 4.22 7.47 5.80
C LEU A 98 5.19 7.65 6.97
N LEU A 99 5.87 6.57 7.35
CA LEU A 99 6.96 6.58 8.32
C LEU A 99 8.23 6.19 7.59
N SER A 100 9.17 7.12 7.44
CA SER A 100 10.44 6.91 6.74
C SER A 100 11.53 7.77 7.35
N ASN A 101 12.78 7.29 7.28
CA ASN A 101 13.98 8.04 7.61
C ASN A 101 14.55 8.84 6.42
N PHE A 102 13.92 8.73 5.23
CA PHE A 102 14.29 9.44 3.99
C PHE A 102 15.76 9.25 3.54
N VAL A 103 16.37 8.11 3.90
CA VAL A 103 17.74 7.80 3.48
C VAL A 103 17.81 7.25 2.05
N THR A 104 16.71 6.68 1.55
CA THR A 104 16.62 6.09 0.21
C THR A 104 16.38 7.14 -0.87
N GLY A 105 17.02 6.99 -2.03
CA GLY A 105 16.80 7.85 -3.20
C GLY A 105 15.44 7.61 -3.86
N VAL A 106 14.95 8.63 -4.57
CA VAL A 106 13.68 8.60 -5.30
C VAL A 106 13.93 8.20 -6.76
N SER A 107 13.24 7.17 -7.24
CA SER A 107 13.20 6.79 -8.64
C SER A 107 12.03 7.49 -9.35
N LEU A 108 12.33 8.55 -10.10
CA LEU A 108 11.33 9.29 -10.89
C LEU A 108 10.83 8.54 -12.15
N GLY A 109 11.28 7.29 -12.37
CA GLY A 109 10.95 6.46 -13.54
C GLY A 109 9.51 5.94 -13.59
N GLY A 110 8.78 5.92 -12.47
CA GLY A 110 7.42 5.36 -12.37
C GLY A 110 6.26 6.30 -12.73
N THR A 111 6.54 7.52 -13.18
CA THR A 111 5.50 8.54 -13.45
C THR A 111 4.51 8.16 -14.56
N GLY A 112 4.85 7.20 -15.44
CA GLY A 112 3.95 6.67 -16.46
C GLY A 112 2.76 5.87 -15.90
N CYS A 113 2.96 5.10 -14.81
CA CYS A 113 1.89 4.32 -14.19
C CYS A 113 0.90 5.19 -13.41
N VAL A 114 1.39 6.26 -12.76
CA VAL A 114 0.53 7.20 -12.00
C VAL A 114 -0.50 7.85 -12.91
N HIS A 115 -0.11 8.27 -14.12
CA HIS A 115 -1.04 8.83 -15.10
C HIS A 115 -2.08 7.79 -15.59
N ARG A 116 -1.73 6.50 -15.63
CA ARG A 116 -2.62 5.42 -16.06
C ARG A 116 -3.65 5.06 -14.98
N LEU A 117 -3.25 5.03 -13.71
CA LEU A 117 -4.11 4.82 -12.54
C LEU A 117 -5.12 5.97 -12.38
N PHE A 118 -4.66 7.22 -12.47
CA PHE A 118 -5.55 8.38 -12.41
C PHE A 118 -6.59 8.40 -13.56
N ASN A 119 -6.18 8.07 -14.79
CA ASN A 119 -7.09 8.16 -15.95
C ASN A 119 -8.09 6.99 -16.03
N LYS A 120 -7.71 5.76 -15.63
CA LYS A 120 -8.66 4.62 -15.58
C LYS A 120 -9.73 4.80 -14.49
N GLN A 121 -9.38 5.39 -13.34
CA GLN A 121 -10.28 5.42 -12.19
C GLN A 121 -11.17 6.67 -12.10
N ILE A 122 -10.78 7.81 -12.67
CA ILE A 122 -11.70 8.97 -12.81
C ILE A 122 -12.91 8.59 -13.68
N CYS A 123 -12.73 7.79 -14.73
CA CYS A 123 -13.83 7.31 -15.57
C CYS A 123 -14.77 6.29 -14.89
N SER A 124 -14.43 5.74 -13.72
CA SER A 124 -15.29 4.82 -12.97
C SER A 124 -15.99 5.49 -11.77
N LEU A 125 -15.66 6.75 -11.48
CA LEU A 125 -16.19 7.54 -10.37
C LEU A 125 -17.08 8.71 -10.84
N LEU A 126 -17.20 8.92 -12.15
CA LEU A 126 -18.15 9.82 -12.84
C LEU A 126 -19.23 9.00 -13.53
#